data_AF-A0A8S8YN43-F1
#
_entry.id   AF-A0A8S8YN43-F1
#
_cell.length_a   1.000
_cell.length_b   1.000
_cell.length_c   1.000
_cell.angle_alpha   90.00
_cell.angle_beta   90.00
_cell.angle_gamma   90.00
#
_symmetry.space_group_name_H-M   'P 1'
#
loop_
_entity.id
_entity.type
_entity.pdbx_description
1 polymer ?
#
loop_
_entity_poly.entity_id
_entity_poly.type
_entity_poly.pdbx_seq_one_letter_code
_entity_poly.pdbx_strand_id
1 'polypeptide(L)'
;MGEVPESHPRFASLMARKKLTEAAAAGLLADSALIAHGRGEAFDYLLQERTCDAARQAIRVCAASLASAKSPVISVNGNTVALAGPELLACAAVLECPIEVNIYYRTPERMTALLKNWMSKKLRPDGSTLI
;
A
#
# COMPACT_ATOMS: atom_id res chain seq x y z
N MET A 1 13.85 15.59 5.22
CA MET A 1 13.97 14.78 6.46
C MET A 1 15.39 14.22 6.49
N GLY A 2 16.12 14.43 7.59
CA GLY A 2 17.42 13.76 7.79
C GLY A 2 17.25 12.25 7.93
N GLU A 3 18.35 11.51 8.04
CA GLU A 3 18.31 10.08 8.34
C GLU A 3 17.69 9.85 9.72
N VAL A 4 16.58 9.10 9.76
CA VAL A 4 15.94 8.67 11.00
C VAL A 4 16.62 7.35 11.41
N PRO A 5 17.24 7.26 12.60
CA PRO A 5 17.86 6.01 13.04
C PRO A 5 16.83 4.88 13.16
N GLU A 6 17.21 3.65 12.83
CA GLU A 6 16.32 2.48 12.99
C GLU A 6 15.90 2.24 14.44
N SER A 7 16.74 2.66 15.39
CA SER A 7 16.44 2.62 16.83
C SER A 7 15.40 3.63 17.28
N HIS A 8 14.99 4.56 16.41
CA HIS A 8 14.01 5.58 16.77
C HIS A 8 12.64 4.94 17.03
N PRO A 9 11.95 5.25 18.15
CA PRO A 9 10.67 4.62 18.51
C PRO A 9 9.56 4.85 17.48
N ARG A 10 9.72 5.85 16.62
CA ARG A 10 8.79 6.22 15.54
C ARG A 10 9.29 5.89 14.14
N PHE A 11 10.36 5.11 14.01
CA PHE A 11 11.02 4.86 12.72
C PHE A 11 10.01 4.44 11.63
N ALA A 12 9.16 3.45 11.91
CA ALA A 12 8.17 2.96 10.95
C ALA A 12 7.20 4.05 10.46
N SER A 13 6.61 4.82 11.39
CA SER A 13 5.70 5.93 11.07
C SER A 13 6.41 7.02 10.24
N LEU A 14 7.63 7.41 10.62
CA LEU A 14 8.41 8.42 9.89
C LEU A 14 8.81 7.94 8.48
N MET A 15 9.18 6.67 8.33
CA MET A 15 9.51 6.10 7.03
C MET A 15 8.28 5.98 6.13
N ALA A 16 7.11 5.66 6.67
CA ALA A 16 5.84 5.66 5.92
C ALA A 16 5.50 7.07 5.40
N ARG A 17 5.65 8.10 6.24
CA ARG A 17 5.48 9.50 5.81
C ARG A 17 6.45 9.87 4.71
N LYS A 18 7.72 9.51 4.84
CA LYS A 18 8.76 9.76 3.81
C LYS A 18 8.35 9.13 2.47
N LYS A 19 7.98 7.85 2.45
CA LYS A 19 7.52 7.16 1.24
C LYS A 19 6.35 7.89 0.55
N LEU A 20 5.38 8.38 1.33
CA LEU A 20 4.25 9.13 0.78
C LEU A 20 4.65 10.51 0.26
N THR A 21 5.52 11.24 0.96
CA THR A 21 6.01 12.54 0.50
C THR A 21 6.79 12.41 -0.81
N GLU A 22 7.60 11.35 -0.95
CA GLU A 22 8.34 11.05 -2.18
C GLU A 22 7.40 10.66 -3.32
N ALA A 23 6.40 9.82 -3.03
CA ALA A 23 5.39 9.44 -4.01
C ALA A 23 4.53 10.64 -4.47
N ALA A 24 4.19 11.55 -3.57
CA ALA A 24 3.49 12.79 -3.90
C ALA A 24 4.34 13.71 -4.77
N ALA A 25 5.61 13.92 -4.42
CA ALA A 25 6.56 14.70 -5.23
C ALA A 25 6.76 14.11 -6.64
N ALA A 26 6.64 12.79 -6.78
CA ALA A 26 6.66 12.09 -8.06
C ALA A 26 5.32 12.14 -8.83
N GLY A 27 4.31 12.87 -8.34
CA GLY A 27 3.01 13.04 -8.99
C GLY A 27 2.08 11.81 -8.91
N LEU A 28 2.40 10.83 -8.07
CA LEU A 28 1.65 9.57 -7.96
C LEU A 28 0.41 9.68 -7.08
N LEU A 29 0.38 10.69 -6.21
CA LEU A 29 -0.68 10.87 -5.21
C LEU A 29 -1.52 12.11 -5.52
N ALA A 30 -2.76 12.11 -5.03
CA ALA A 30 -3.58 13.32 -4.98
C ALA A 30 -3.16 14.19 -3.79
N ASP A 31 -3.43 15.49 -3.83
CA ASP A 31 -3.08 16.41 -2.73
C ASP A 31 -3.69 15.99 -1.38
N SER A 32 -4.86 15.37 -1.42
CA SER A 32 -5.55 14.84 -0.24
C SER A 32 -4.93 13.56 0.34
N ALA A 33 -3.96 12.93 -0.33
CA ALA A 33 -3.36 11.66 0.07
C ALA A 33 -2.64 11.76 1.42
N LEU A 34 -1.85 12.82 1.64
CA LEU A 34 -1.13 13.01 2.89
C LEU A 34 -2.09 13.33 4.05
N ILE A 35 -3.17 14.07 3.77
CA ILE A 35 -4.22 14.35 4.75
C ILE A 35 -4.90 13.04 5.15
N ALA A 36 -5.23 12.18 4.18
CA ALA A 36 -5.81 10.88 4.45
C ALA A 36 -4.88 9.97 5.27
N HIS A 37 -3.57 10.00 4.99
CA HIS A 37 -2.59 9.27 5.79
C HIS A 37 -2.51 9.79 7.23
N GLY A 38 -2.46 11.11 7.44
CA GLY A 38 -2.43 11.70 8.77
C GLY A 38 -3.66 11.34 9.62
N ARG A 39 -4.85 11.23 9.00
CA ARG A 39 -6.04 10.68 9.68
C ARG A 39 -5.86 9.23 10.10
N GLY A 40 -5.28 8.41 9.23
CA GLY A 40 -4.95 7.01 9.54
C GLY A 40 -3.99 6.90 10.71
N GLU A 41 -2.90 7.68 10.71
CA GLU A 41 -1.94 7.71 11.81
C GLU A 41 -2.61 8.10 13.14
N ALA A 42 -3.52 9.10 13.14
CA ALA A 42 -4.23 9.48 14.34
C ALA A 42 -5.02 8.31 14.98
N PHE A 43 -5.67 7.47 14.17
CA PHE A 43 -6.32 6.25 14.66
C PHE A 43 -5.30 5.19 15.08
N ASP A 44 -4.18 5.06 14.35
CA ASP A 44 -3.15 4.08 14.67
C ASP A 44 -2.52 4.35 16.05
N TYR A 45 -2.31 5.63 16.40
CA TYR A 45 -1.92 6.05 17.75
C TYR A 45 -2.92 5.58 18.82
N LEU A 46 -4.24 5.74 18.57
CA LEU A 46 -5.28 5.27 19.49
C LEU A 46 -5.31 3.74 19.61
N LEU A 47 -4.96 3.04 18.54
CA LEU A 47 -4.88 1.58 18.47
C LEU A 47 -3.53 1.02 18.94
N GLN A 48 -2.63 1.87 19.43
CA GLN A 48 -1.29 1.51 19.91
C GLN A 48 -0.39 0.91 18.83
N GLU A 49 -0.61 1.29 17.56
CA GLU A 49 0.28 1.00 16.42
C GLU A 49 0.59 -0.48 16.27
N ARG A 50 -0.43 -1.30 16.49
CA ARG A 50 -0.35 -2.75 16.45
C ARG A 50 -1.61 -3.35 15.87
N THR A 51 -1.46 -4.51 15.22
CA THR A 51 -2.60 -5.31 14.80
C THR A 51 -3.32 -5.87 16.02
N CYS A 52 -4.49 -5.32 16.35
CA CYS A 52 -5.33 -5.80 17.44
C CYS A 52 -6.02 -7.13 17.11
N ASP A 53 -6.57 -7.82 18.10
CA ASP A 53 -7.18 -9.15 17.91
C ASP A 53 -8.37 -9.13 16.95
N ALA A 54 -9.21 -8.09 17.04
CA ALA A 54 -10.31 -7.88 16.11
C ALA A 54 -9.80 -7.74 14.66
N ALA A 55 -8.71 -6.99 14.45
CA ALA A 55 -8.09 -6.85 13.12
C ALA A 55 -7.49 -8.19 12.64
N ARG A 56 -6.83 -8.96 13.51
CA ARG A 56 -6.30 -10.30 13.15
C ARG A 56 -7.42 -11.24 12.72
N GLN A 57 -8.55 -11.23 13.43
CA GLN A 57 -9.70 -12.05 13.08
C GLN A 57 -10.29 -11.63 11.73
N ALA A 58 -10.48 -10.32 11.51
CA ALA A 58 -10.97 -9.79 10.24
C ALA A 58 -10.05 -10.14 9.07
N ILE A 59 -8.72 -10.06 9.25
CA ILE A 59 -7.73 -10.46 8.23
C ILE A 59 -7.90 -11.94 7.86
N ARG A 60 -8.03 -12.85 8.84
CA ARG A 60 -8.21 -14.29 8.58
C ARG A 60 -9.49 -14.57 7.80
N VAL A 61 -10.60 -13.93 8.19
CA VAL A 61 -11.89 -14.10 7.50
C VAL A 61 -11.81 -13.54 6.08
N CYS A 62 -11.23 -12.34 5.90
CA CYS A 62 -11.05 -11.73 4.58
C CYS A 62 -10.20 -12.62 3.66
N ALA A 63 -9.08 -13.17 4.16
CA ALA A 63 -8.24 -14.09 3.40
C ALA A 63 -9.01 -15.35 2.96
N ALA A 64 -9.79 -15.96 3.85
CA ALA A 64 -10.63 -17.11 3.51
C ALA A 64 -11.71 -16.75 2.50
N SER A 65 -12.36 -15.59 2.65
CA SER A 65 -13.37 -15.10 1.71
C SER A 65 -12.77 -14.88 0.31
N LEU A 66 -11.60 -14.24 0.22
CA LEU A 66 -10.89 -14.03 -1.05
C LEU A 66 -10.49 -15.36 -1.71
N ALA A 67 -9.94 -16.30 -0.94
CA ALA A 67 -9.54 -17.62 -1.45
C ALA A 67 -10.73 -18.47 -1.95
N SER A 68 -11.92 -18.26 -1.38
CA SER A 68 -13.15 -18.97 -1.79
C SER A 68 -13.95 -18.26 -2.89
N ALA A 69 -13.56 -17.05 -3.27
CA ALA A 69 -14.31 -16.25 -4.23
C ALA A 69 -14.13 -16.77 -5.66
N LYS A 70 -15.18 -16.69 -6.49
CA LYS A 70 -15.11 -17.09 -7.91
C LYS A 70 -14.31 -16.12 -8.78
N SER A 71 -14.32 -14.83 -8.42
CA SER A 71 -13.67 -13.76 -9.18
C SER A 71 -13.19 -12.66 -8.24
N PRO A 72 -12.25 -12.95 -7.32
CA PRO A 72 -11.68 -11.94 -6.45
C PRO A 72 -10.90 -10.90 -7.26
N VAL A 73 -10.88 -9.66 -6.79
CA VAL A 73 -10.06 -8.57 -7.33
C VAL A 73 -9.50 -7.78 -6.17
N ILE A 74 -8.19 -7.49 -6.18
CA ILE A 74 -7.58 -6.58 -5.20
C ILE A 74 -7.51 -5.18 -5.81
N SER A 75 -8.23 -4.24 -5.22
CA SER A 75 -8.22 -2.84 -5.65
C SER A 75 -7.11 -2.05 -4.93
N VAL A 76 -6.35 -1.24 -5.67
CA VAL A 76 -5.28 -0.40 -5.16
C VAL A 76 -5.44 1.06 -5.60
N ASN A 77 -5.16 1.99 -4.69
CA ASN A 77 -5.05 3.41 -4.98
C ASN A 77 -3.60 3.88 -4.79
N GLY A 78 -3.32 5.17 -5.04
CA GLY A 78 -1.97 5.73 -4.90
C GLY A 78 -1.32 5.50 -3.52
N ASN A 79 -2.07 5.68 -2.42
CA ASN A 79 -1.54 5.48 -1.06
C ASN A 79 -1.18 4.01 -0.84
N THR A 80 -2.08 3.11 -1.24
CA THR A 80 -1.86 1.66 -1.13
C THR A 80 -0.62 1.24 -1.91
N VAL A 81 -0.47 1.76 -3.13
CA VAL A 81 0.68 1.48 -4.00
C VAL A 81 2.00 1.96 -3.38
N ALA A 82 2.00 3.15 -2.77
CA ALA A 82 3.19 3.73 -2.16
C ALA A 82 3.63 2.97 -0.89
N LEU A 83 2.68 2.44 -0.12
CA LEU A 83 2.95 1.86 1.20
C LEU A 83 3.08 0.33 1.20
N ALA A 84 2.25 -0.37 0.41
CA ALA A 84 2.06 -1.83 0.50
C ALA A 84 1.99 -2.51 -0.88
N GLY A 85 2.55 -1.88 -1.92
CA GLY A 85 2.47 -2.38 -3.30
C GLY A 85 3.04 -3.79 -3.49
N PRO A 86 4.30 -4.06 -3.08
CA PRO A 86 4.91 -5.38 -3.16
C PRO A 86 4.11 -6.47 -2.42
N GLU A 87 3.61 -6.16 -1.23
CA GLU A 87 2.87 -7.09 -0.39
C GLU A 87 1.53 -7.47 -1.03
N LEU A 88 0.81 -6.50 -1.60
CA LEU A 88 -0.44 -6.77 -2.31
C LEU A 88 -0.23 -7.52 -3.62
N LEU A 89 0.88 -7.31 -4.31
CA LEU A 89 1.29 -8.14 -5.45
C LEU A 89 1.49 -9.60 -5.04
N ALA A 90 2.17 -9.83 -3.92
CA ALA A 90 2.33 -11.18 -3.38
C ALA A 90 0.98 -11.81 -3.00
N CYS A 91 0.09 -11.06 -2.36
CA CYS A 91 -1.27 -11.54 -2.06
C CYS A 91 -2.04 -11.91 -3.33
N ALA A 92 -2.01 -11.06 -4.36
CA ALA A 92 -2.68 -11.32 -5.63
C ALA A 92 -2.11 -12.54 -6.36
N ALA A 93 -0.79 -12.74 -6.30
CA ALA A 93 -0.14 -13.91 -6.86
C ALA A 93 -0.58 -15.20 -6.15
N VAL A 94 -0.66 -15.20 -4.82
CA VAL A 94 -1.14 -16.34 -4.02
C VAL A 94 -2.63 -16.64 -4.30
N LEU A 95 -3.44 -15.60 -4.50
CA LEU A 95 -4.88 -15.73 -4.79
C LEU A 95 -5.18 -15.97 -6.28
N GLU A 96 -4.16 -15.93 -7.14
CA GLU A 96 -4.29 -15.95 -8.60
C GLU A 96 -5.33 -14.94 -9.13
N CYS A 97 -5.38 -13.77 -8.51
CA CYS A 97 -6.41 -12.77 -8.77
C CYS A 97 -5.83 -11.49 -9.43
N PRO A 98 -6.63 -10.78 -10.25
CA PRO A 98 -6.20 -9.50 -10.79
C PRO A 98 -6.04 -8.44 -9.69
N ILE A 99 -5.14 -7.49 -9.95
CA ILE A 99 -5.05 -6.22 -9.23
C ILE A 99 -5.60 -5.12 -10.13
N GLU A 100 -6.49 -4.30 -9.58
CA GLU A 100 -7.08 -3.15 -10.27
C GLU A 100 -6.59 -1.84 -9.65
N VAL A 101 -6.05 -0.94 -10.49
CA VAL A 101 -5.78 0.44 -10.06
C VAL A 101 -7.07 1.24 -10.12
N ASN A 102 -7.60 1.60 -8.96
CA ASN A 102 -8.83 2.36 -8.82
C ASN A 102 -8.56 3.66 -8.03
N ILE A 103 -8.68 4.81 -8.70
CA ILE A 103 -8.37 6.12 -8.15
C ILE A 103 -9.57 7.07 -8.28
N TYR A 104 -9.82 7.83 -7.22
CA TYR A 104 -10.93 8.80 -7.15
C TYR A 104 -10.71 9.97 -8.13
N TYR A 105 -9.52 10.55 -8.16
CA TYR A 105 -9.15 11.63 -9.07
C TYR A 105 -8.42 11.06 -10.28
N ARG A 106 -9.19 10.52 -11.24
CA ARG A 106 -8.65 9.88 -12.43
C ARG A 106 -8.22 10.92 -13.47
N THR A 107 -6.94 10.91 -13.83
CA THR A 107 -6.43 11.53 -15.06
C THR A 107 -5.57 10.51 -15.82
N PRO A 108 -5.50 10.57 -17.16
CA PRO A 108 -4.65 9.67 -17.96
C PRO A 108 -3.18 9.69 -17.51
N GLU A 109 -2.67 10.85 -17.12
CA GLU A 109 -1.29 11.06 -16.67
C GLU A 109 -1.05 10.32 -15.34
N ARG A 110 -1.97 10.46 -14.38
CA ARG A 110 -1.86 9.80 -13.08
C ARG A 110 -1.98 8.28 -13.21
N MET A 111 -2.88 7.80 -14.06
CA MET A 111 -2.98 6.36 -14.36
C MET A 111 -1.68 5.83 -14.96
N THR A 112 -1.09 6.55 -15.92
CA THR A 112 0.17 6.16 -16.57
C THR A 112 1.33 6.17 -15.58
N ALA A 113 1.44 7.20 -14.74
CA ALA A 113 2.50 7.31 -13.73
C ALA A 113 2.40 6.18 -12.70
N LEU A 114 1.19 5.87 -12.23
CA LEU A 114 0.93 4.76 -11.31
C LEU A 114 1.30 3.41 -11.95
N LEU A 115 0.83 3.13 -13.17
CA LEU A 115 1.15 1.90 -13.87
C LEU A 115 2.66 1.76 -14.12
N LYS A 116 3.36 2.84 -14.48
CA LYS A 116 4.81 2.83 -14.70
C LYS A 116 5.59 2.52 -13.41
N ASN A 117 5.27 3.20 -12.31
CA ASN A 117 5.90 2.95 -11.00
C ASN A 117 5.59 1.53 -10.49
N TRP A 118 4.39 1.04 -10.77
CA TRP A 118 3.95 -0.31 -10.42
C TRP A 118 4.70 -1.37 -11.21
N MET A 119 4.85 -1.19 -12.53
CA MET A 119 5.57 -2.14 -13.39
C MET A 119 7.07 -2.20 -13.08
N SER A 120 7.69 -1.11 -12.64
CA SER A 120 9.10 -1.11 -12.20
C SER A 120 9.32 -1.84 -10.88
N LYS A 121 8.26 -2.24 -10.17
CA LYS A 121 8.32 -2.99 -8.91
C LYS A 121 7.95 -4.47 -9.08
N LYS A 122 7.90 -4.98 -10.32
CA LYS A 122 7.66 -6.41 -10.57
C LYS A 122 8.71 -7.25 -9.83
N LEU A 123 8.24 -7.95 -8.82
CA LEU A 123 8.95 -9.07 -8.21
C LEU A 123 8.70 -10.32 -9.05
N ARG A 124 9.74 -11.12 -9.26
CA ARG A 124 9.61 -12.49 -9.75
C ARG A 124 8.85 -13.32 -8.72
N PRO A 125 8.27 -14.47 -9.11
CA PRO A 125 7.60 -15.39 -8.19
C PRO A 125 8.47 -15.86 -7.01
N ASP A 126 9.79 -15.71 -7.11
CA ASP A 126 10.78 -16.04 -6.08
C ASP A 126 11.12 -14.88 -5.12
N GLY A 127 10.48 -13.71 -5.27
CA GLY A 127 10.72 -12.53 -4.43
C GLY A 127 11.93 -11.68 -4.81
N SER A 128 12.54 -11.87 -5.99
CA SER A 128 13.60 -11.00 -6.51
C SER A 128 13.08 -9.90 -7.45
N THR A 129 13.68 -8.70 -7.37
CA THR A 129 13.32 -7.54 -8.21
C THR A 129 13.79 -7.75 -9.65
N LEU A 130 12.94 -7.51 -10.66
CA LEU A 130 13.40 -7.34 -12.04
C LEU A 130 14.17 -6.02 -12.15
N ILE A 131 15.49 -6.10 -12.38
CA ILE A 131 16.28 -4.98 -12.91
C ILE A 131 15.83 -4.72 -14.35
#